data_AF-A0A1V5AZ41-F1
#
_entry.id   AF-A0A1V5AZ41-F1
#
_cell.length_a   1.000
_cell.length_b   1.000
_cell.length_c   1.000
_cell.angle_alpha   90.00
_cell.angle_beta   90.00
_cell.angle_gamma   90.00
#
_symmetry.space_group_name_H-M   'P 1'
#
loop_
_entity.id
_entity.type
_entity.pdbx_description
1 polymer ?
#
loop_
_entity_poly.entity_id
_entity_poly.type
_entity_poly.pdbx_seq_one_letter_code
_entity_poly.pdbx_strand_id
1 'polypeptide(L)'
;MKLIADDINSDLSDIFGSIRILAPEIWCSGQRNLILPQKLGDLEKPEYLDQVRRKITELKQLHDMLDDGLITQTQYLSRKAKIIAGR
;
A
#
# COMPACT_ATOMS: atom_id res chain seq x y z
N MET A 1 -9.69 -17.66 24.48
CA MET A 1 -9.77 -16.54 23.52
C MET A 1 -8.61 -16.67 22.55
N LYS A 2 -8.84 -17.15 21.32
CA LYS A 2 -7.75 -17.41 20.35
C LYS A 2 -8.09 -17.07 18.89
N LEU A 3 -9.28 -16.51 18.64
CA LEU A 3 -9.77 -16.24 17.28
C LEU A 3 -9.33 -14.90 16.68
N ILE A 4 -8.84 -13.96 17.47
CA ILE A 4 -8.49 -12.61 16.98
C ILE A 4 -7.07 -12.57 16.39
N ALA A 5 -6.17 -13.42 16.89
CA ALA A 5 -4.77 -13.42 16.45
C ALA A 5 -4.59 -14.04 15.05
N ASP A 6 -5.36 -15.08 14.71
CA ASP A 6 -5.28 -15.73 13.39
C ASP A 6 -5.77 -14.81 12.27
N ASP A 7 -6.85 -14.06 12.52
CA ASP A 7 -7.45 -13.15 11.55
C ASP A 7 -6.47 -12.01 11.21
N ILE A 8 -5.91 -11.35 12.24
CA ILE A 8 -4.89 -10.29 12.09
C ILE A 8 -3.63 -10.81 11.37
N ASN A 9 -3.22 -12.05 11.64
CA ASN A 9 -2.00 -12.61 11.06
C ASN A 9 -2.17 -12.95 9.56
N SER A 10 -3.37 -13.40 9.16
CA SER A 10 -3.74 -13.51 7.75
C SER A 10 -3.80 -12.12 7.11
N ASP A 11 -4.39 -11.16 7.82
CA ASP A 11 -4.61 -9.79 7.36
C ASP A 11 -3.28 -9.08 7.03
N LEU A 12 -2.29 -9.26 7.90
CA LEU A 12 -0.93 -8.76 7.74
C LEU A 12 -0.17 -9.49 6.63
N SER A 13 -0.34 -10.81 6.49
CA SER A 13 0.32 -11.60 5.44
C SER A 13 -0.11 -11.14 4.04
N ASP A 14 -1.40 -10.85 3.85
CA ASP A 14 -1.93 -10.30 2.59
C ASP A 14 -1.43 -8.87 2.33
N ILE A 15 -1.32 -8.04 3.36
CA ILE A 15 -0.72 -6.72 3.27
C ILE A 15 0.74 -6.83 2.84
N PHE A 16 1.53 -7.69 3.49
CA PHE A 16 2.95 -7.90 3.14
C PHE A 16 3.11 -8.48 1.73
N GLY A 17 2.26 -9.42 1.32
CA GLY A 17 2.23 -9.95 -0.04
C GLY A 17 1.96 -8.86 -1.07
N SER A 18 0.99 -7.99 -0.81
CA SER A 18 0.63 -6.88 -1.70
C SER A 18 1.70 -5.78 -1.75
N ILE A 19 2.33 -5.47 -0.61
CA ILE A 19 3.50 -4.58 -0.55
C ILE A 19 4.65 -5.14 -1.37
N ARG A 20 4.88 -6.46 -1.32
CA ARG A 20 5.98 -7.13 -2.04
C ARG A 20 5.85 -7.00 -3.55
N ILE A 21 4.63 -6.95 -4.07
CA ILE A 21 4.35 -6.72 -5.50
C ILE A 21 4.69 -5.28 -5.90
N LEU A 22 4.41 -4.30 -5.03
CA LEU A 22 4.75 -2.89 -5.24
C LEU A 22 6.20 -2.54 -4.84
N ALA A 23 6.96 -3.52 -4.35
CA ALA A 23 8.22 -3.30 -3.66
C ALA A 23 9.33 -2.64 -4.49
N PRO A 24 9.54 -2.92 -5.80
CA PRO A 24 10.67 -2.32 -6.49
C PRO A 24 10.58 -0.79 -6.55
N GLU A 25 9.38 -0.25 -6.82
CA GLU A 25 9.20 1.19 -6.95
C GLU A 25 8.96 1.92 -5.63
N ILE A 26 8.27 1.28 -4.67
CA ILE A 26 7.93 1.92 -3.40
C ILE A 26 9.06 1.77 -2.39
N TRP A 27 9.67 0.58 -2.31
CA TRP A 27 10.69 0.26 -1.31
C TRP A 27 12.03 0.96 -1.59
N CYS A 28 12.36 1.15 -2.87
CA CYS A 28 13.56 1.88 -3.31
C CYS A 28 13.35 3.40 -3.37
N SER A 29 12.16 3.91 -3.00
CA SER A 29 11.88 5.34 -3.00
C SER A 29 11.91 5.93 -1.58
N GLY A 30 12.25 7.21 -1.47
CA GLY A 30 12.10 7.97 -0.22
C GLY A 30 10.64 8.08 0.25
N GLN A 31 9.67 7.61 -0.53
CA GLN A 31 8.23 7.67 -0.24
C GLN A 31 7.74 6.46 0.57
N ARG A 32 8.61 5.47 0.84
CA ARG A 32 8.30 4.29 1.66
C ARG A 32 7.64 4.65 3.00
N ASN A 33 8.14 5.68 3.66
CA ASN A 33 7.67 6.13 4.99
C ASN A 33 6.28 6.80 4.96
N LEU A 34 5.72 7.04 3.77
CA LEU A 34 4.40 7.66 3.59
C LEU A 34 3.29 6.63 3.32
N ILE A 35 3.68 5.37 3.10
CA ILE A 35 2.79 4.25 2.81
C ILE A 35 2.89 3.19 3.90
N LEU A 36 4.09 2.95 4.44
CA LEU A 36 4.30 1.96 5.48
C LEU A 36 4.14 2.53 6.90
N PRO A 37 3.77 1.68 7.88
CA PRO A 37 3.82 1.98 9.30
C PRO A 37 5.16 2.61 9.69
N GLN A 38 5.11 3.74 10.38
CA GLN A 38 6.31 4.36 10.95
C GLN A 38 6.64 3.79 12.33
N LYS A 39 5.63 3.26 13.03
CA LYS A 39 5.78 2.61 14.34
C LYS A 39 5.03 1.29 14.36
N LEU A 40 5.53 0.35 15.16
CA LEU A 40 4.90 -0.98 15.32
C LEU A 40 3.44 -0.86 15.80
N GLY A 41 3.15 0.09 16.70
CA GLY A 41 1.80 0.33 17.21
C GLY A 41 0.81 0.94 16.20
N ASP A 42 1.26 1.34 15.01
CA ASP A 42 0.34 1.71 13.93
C ASP A 42 -0.32 0.46 13.33
N LEU A 43 0.35 -0.69 13.35
CA LEU A 43 -0.22 -1.97 12.91
C LEU A 43 -1.27 -2.52 13.89
N GLU A 44 -1.30 -2.03 15.12
CA GLU A 44 -2.32 -2.40 16.11
C GLU A 44 -3.64 -1.65 15.91
N LYS A 45 -3.65 -0.63 15.02
CA LYS A 45 -4.82 0.18 14.70
C LYS A 45 -5.49 -0.34 13.42
N PRO A 46 -6.70 -0.91 13.48
CA PRO A 46 -7.38 -1.45 12.30
C PRO A 46 -7.61 -0.39 11.22
N GLU A 47 -7.95 0.84 11.61
CA GLU A 47 -8.14 1.97 10.69
C GLU A 47 -6.87 2.30 9.88
N TYR A 48 -5.70 2.12 10.50
CA TYR A 48 -4.42 2.34 9.84
C TYR A 48 -4.11 1.21 8.85
N LEU A 49 -4.38 -0.04 9.24
CA LEU A 49 -4.25 -1.20 8.34
C LEU A 49 -5.15 -1.05 7.11
N ASP A 50 -6.41 -0.61 7.29
CA ASP A 50 -7.33 -0.34 6.18
C ASP A 50 -6.83 0.77 5.27
N GLN A 51 -6.28 1.85 5.84
CA GLN A 51 -5.70 2.94 5.05
C GLN A 51 -4.50 2.45 4.21
N VAL A 52 -3.62 1.64 4.80
CA VAL A 52 -2.47 1.04 4.11
C VAL A 52 -2.95 0.12 2.99
N ARG A 53 -3.90 -0.77 3.27
CA ARG A 53 -4.53 -1.66 2.27
C ARG A 53 -5.12 -0.91 1.10
N ARG A 54 -5.85 0.16 1.37
CA ARG A 54 -6.46 0.99 0.33
C ARG A 54 -5.40 1.64 -0.55
N LYS A 55 -4.38 2.28 0.05
CA LYS A 55 -3.29 2.91 -0.70
C LYS A 55 -2.55 1.90 -1.58
N ILE A 56 -2.25 0.72 -1.05
CA ILE A 56 -1.61 -0.37 -1.81
C ILE A 56 -2.49 -0.80 -2.98
N THR A 57 -3.79 -1.00 -2.76
CA THR A 57 -4.73 -1.42 -3.80
C THR A 57 -4.83 -0.38 -4.91
N GLU A 58 -4.97 0.89 -4.57
CA GLU A 58 -5.02 2.00 -5.53
C GLU A 58 -3.70 2.13 -6.32
N LEU A 59 -2.54 1.94 -5.69
CA LEU A 59 -1.25 1.96 -6.36
C LEU A 59 -1.06 0.79 -7.32
N LYS A 60 -1.53 -0.41 -6.93
CA LYS A 60 -1.49 -1.59 -7.80
C LYS A 60 -2.34 -1.37 -9.04
N GLN A 61 -3.59 -0.93 -8.88
CA GLN A 61 -4.46 -0.60 -10.01
C GLN A 61 -3.84 0.47 -10.92
N LEU A 62 -3.22 1.49 -10.33
CA LEU A 62 -2.57 2.55 -11.08
C LEU A 62 -1.35 2.04 -11.88
N HIS A 63 -0.60 1.09 -11.34
CA HIS A 63 0.50 0.42 -12.04
C HIS A 63 -0.03 -0.48 -13.17
N ASP A 64 -1.07 -1.27 -12.92
CA ASP A 64 -1.70 -2.12 -13.93
C ASP A 64 -2.19 -1.25 -15.12
N MET A 65 -2.79 -0.08 -14.86
CA MET A 65 -3.19 0.86 -15.91
C MET A 65 -2.01 1.42 -16.72
N LEU A 66 -0.83 1.57 -16.10
CA LEU A 66 0.37 2.03 -16.79
C LEU A 66 0.93 0.90 -17.69
N ASP A 67 1.00 -0.31 -17.17
CA ASP A 67 1.45 -1.51 -17.90
C ASP A 67 0.54 -1.82 -19.10
N ASP A 68 -0.78 -1.67 -18.93
CA ASP A 68 -1.77 -1.80 -19.99
C ASP A 68 -1.75 -0.63 -21.00
N GLY A 69 -0.93 0.40 -20.77
CA GLY A 69 -0.82 1.59 -21.62
C GLY A 69 -2.05 2.51 -21.57
N LEU A 70 -2.95 2.33 -20.60
CA LEU A 70 -4.16 3.13 -20.41
C LEU A 70 -3.87 4.54 -19.87
N ILE A 71 -2.73 4.70 -19.20
CA ILE A 71 -2.23 5.99 -18.72
C ILE A 71 -0.78 6.21 -19.11
N THR A 72 -0.36 7.47 -19.19
CA THR A 72 1.03 7.83 -19.42
C THR A 72 1.83 7.87 -18.11
N GLN A 73 3.16 7.80 -18.22
CA GLN A 73 4.07 7.95 -17.07
C GLN A 73 3.79 9.23 -16.26
N THR A 74 3.48 10.34 -16.92
CA THR A 74 3.16 11.62 -16.25
C THR A 74 1.87 11.53 -15.44
N GLN A 75 0.85 10.87 -15.98
CA GLN A 75 -0.42 10.64 -15.28
C GLN A 75 -0.23 9.68 -14.10
N TYR A 76 0.57 8.63 -14.28
CA TYR A 76 0.98 7.72 -13.21
C TYR A 76 1.63 8.49 -12.05
N LEU A 77 2.66 9.29 -12.32
CA LEU A 77 3.36 10.06 -11.29
C LEU A 77 2.44 11.05 -10.54
N SER A 78 1.56 11.75 -11.27
CA SER A 78 0.60 12.69 -10.68
C SER A 78 -0.42 11.99 -9.77
N ARG A 79 -0.97 10.85 -10.20
CA ARG A 79 -1.96 10.08 -9.42
C ARG A 79 -1.30 9.37 -8.23
N LYS A 80 -0.10 8.82 -8.40
CA LYS A 80 0.72 8.23 -7.34
C LYS A 80 0.95 9.23 -6.20
N ALA A 81 1.31 10.47 -6.54
CA ALA A 81 1.50 11.53 -5.54
C ALA A 81 0.24 11.83 -4.72
N LYS A 82 -0.96 11.79 -5.34
CA LYS A 82 -2.24 12.01 -4.62
C LYS A 82 -2.56 10.89 -3.65
N ILE A 83 -2.41 9.63 -4.09
CA ILE A 83 -2.63 8.44 -3.24
C ILE A 83 -1.70 8.47 -2.01
N ILE A 84 -0.43 8.83 -2.24
CA ILE A 84 0.56 8.94 -1.17
C ILE A 84 0.21 10.07 -0.19
N ALA A 85 -0.12 11.25 -0.72
CA ALA A 85 -0.48 12.43 0.07
C ALA A 85 -1.83 12.30 0.81
N GLY A 86 -2.67 11.33 0.43
CA GLY A 86 -4.00 11.13 1.02
C GLY A 86 -4.97 12.28 0.71
N ARG A 87 -4.87 12.91 -0.47
CA ARG A 87 -5.74 14.00 -0.93
C ARG A 87 -6.61 13.60 -2.11
#